data_AF-A0A1X9XSV6-F1
#
_entry.id   AF-A0A1X9XSV6-F1
#
_cell.length_a   1.000
_cell.length_b   1.000
_cell.length_c   1.000
_cell.angle_alpha   90.00
_cell.angle_beta   90.00
_cell.angle_gamma   90.00
#
_symmetry.space_group_name_H-M   'P 1'
#
loop_
_entity.id
_entity.type
_entity.pdbx_description
1 polymer ?
#
loop_
_entity_poly.entity_id
_entity_poly.type
_entity_poly.pdbx_seq_one_letter_code
_entity_poly.pdbx_strand_id
1 'polypeptide(L)'
;NVKETGNDRILLTERGTQFGYNNLVVDMRSIPIMSRFGYPVVFDATHSVQLPGARGTSSGGQRQFVSSLARAAVAAGAHGVFV
;
A
#
# COMPACT_ATOMS: atom_id res chain seq x y z
N ASN A 1 18.93 7.95 6.53
CA ASN A 1 18.11 7.05 5.69
C ASN A 1 18.45 5.60 6.07
N VAL A 2 17.54 4.63 6.00
CA VAL A 2 17.84 3.19 6.25
C VAL A 2 19.02 2.70 5.39
N LYS A 3 19.13 3.20 4.15
CA LYS A 3 20.27 2.88 3.28
C LYS A 3 21.61 3.44 3.78
N GLU A 4 21.60 4.66 4.33
CA GLU A 4 22.81 5.34 4.84
C GLU A 4 23.42 4.63 6.05
N THR A 5 22.64 3.81 6.76
CA THR A 5 23.14 2.97 7.86
C THR A 5 23.74 1.65 7.36
N GLY A 6 23.90 1.46 6.04
CA GLY A 6 24.42 0.24 5.43
C GLY A 6 23.43 -0.93 5.38
N ASN A 7 22.12 -0.67 5.51
CA ASN A 7 21.10 -1.70 5.45
C ASN A 7 20.38 -1.70 4.09
N ASP A 8 20.69 -2.68 3.24
CA ASP A 8 20.06 -2.86 1.93
C ASP A 8 18.83 -3.80 1.97
N ARG A 9 18.48 -4.35 3.14
CA ARG A 9 17.29 -5.20 3.31
C ARG A 9 16.04 -4.33 3.52
N ILE A 10 15.69 -3.60 2.47
CA ILE A 10 14.58 -2.63 2.46
C ILE A 10 13.39 -3.23 1.72
N LEU A 11 12.19 -3.05 2.29
CA LEU A 11 10.92 -3.28 1.62
C LEU A 11 10.20 -1.93 1.50
N LEU A 12 9.64 -1.66 0.32
CA LEU A 12 8.77 -0.51 0.09
C LEU A 12 7.32 -0.96 0.10
N THR A 13 6.45 -0.31 0.86
CA THR A 13 5.06 -0.74 1.01
C THR A 13 4.09 0.33 0.49
N GLU A 14 3.30 -0.02 -0.53
CA GLU A 14 2.12 0.76 -0.92
C GLU A 14 0.97 0.45 0.04
N ARG A 15 0.34 1.49 0.59
CA ARG A 15 -0.70 1.34 1.63
C ARG A 15 -1.82 2.39 1.54
N GLY A 16 -2.00 2.97 0.36
CA GLY A 16 -2.97 4.02 0.06
C GLY A 16 -2.38 5.43 0.25
N THR A 17 -2.78 6.32 -0.65
CA THR A 17 -2.53 7.76 -0.57
C THR A 17 -3.83 8.49 -0.24
N GLN A 18 -3.76 9.58 0.52
CA GLN A 18 -4.95 10.38 0.86
C GLN A 18 -5.69 10.85 -0.40
N PHE A 19 -7.00 10.65 -0.42
CA PHE A 19 -7.88 11.07 -1.51
C PHE A 19 -9.07 11.84 -0.95
N GLY A 20 -8.83 13.11 -0.63
CA GLY A 20 -9.76 13.93 0.13
C GLY A 20 -9.82 13.50 1.60
N TYR A 21 -10.93 13.84 2.26
CA TYR A 21 -11.12 13.54 3.68
C TYR A 21 -11.52 12.09 3.91
N ASN A 22 -10.91 11.48 4.93
CA ASN A 22 -11.27 10.17 5.47
C ASN A 22 -11.28 9.02 4.44
N ASN A 23 -10.53 9.16 3.34
CA ASN A 23 -10.49 8.17 2.27
C ASN A 23 -9.08 8.00 1.69
N LEU A 24 -8.82 6.82 1.15
CA LEU A 24 -7.56 6.47 0.50
C LEU A 24 -7.81 6.03 -0.94
N VAL A 25 -6.85 6.31 -1.81
CA VAL A 25 -6.77 5.74 -3.16
C VAL A 25 -5.44 5.01 -3.33
N VAL A 26 -5.47 3.90 -4.05
CA VAL A 26 -4.25 3.21 -4.47
C VAL A 26 -4.01 3.52 -5.94
N ASP A 27 -2.92 4.22 -6.23
CA ASP A 27 -2.45 4.41 -7.59
C ASP A 27 -1.53 3.25 -7.97
N MET A 28 -2.01 2.31 -8.78
CA MET A 28 -1.24 1.12 -9.16
C MET A 28 0.05 1.44 -9.93
N ARG A 29 0.21 2.67 -10.45
CA ARG A 29 1.47 3.13 -11.03
C ARG A 29 2.58 3.24 -9.99
N SER A 30 2.24 3.40 -8.71
CA SER A 30 3.22 3.51 -7.63
C SER A 30 4.08 2.25 -7.50
N ILE A 31 3.54 1.07 -7.82
CA ILE A 31 4.24 -0.22 -7.74
C ILE A 31 5.46 -0.24 -8.67
N PRO A 32 5.33 -0.08 -10.00
CA PRO A 32 6.49 -0.04 -10.89
C PRO A 32 7.35 1.21 -10.68
N ILE A 33 6.81 2.33 -10.19
CA ILE A 33 7.62 3.52 -9.85
C ILE A 33 8.54 3.22 -8.67
N MET A 34 8.01 2.66 -7.58
CA MET A 34 8.79 2.29 -6.39
C MET A 34 9.81 1.20 -6.69
N SER A 35 9.46 0.24 -7.55
CA SER A 35 10.38 -0.83 -7.95
C SER A 35 11.67 -0.30 -8.60
N ARG A 36 11.66 0.92 -9.18
CA ARG A 36 12.85 1.55 -9.77
C ARG A 36 13.91 1.93 -8.74
N PHE A 37 13.57 1.97 -7.45
CA PHE A 37 14.55 2.17 -6.38
C PHE A 37 15.40 0.93 -6.11
N GLY A 38 15.11 -0.20 -6.75
CA GLY A 38 15.88 -1.45 -6.62
C GLY A 38 15.50 -2.31 -5.41
N TYR A 39 14.37 -2.03 -4.76
CA TYR A 39 13.89 -2.77 -3.59
C TYR A 39 12.54 -3.46 -3.87
N PRO A 40 12.28 -4.62 -3.24
CA PRO A 40 10.97 -5.27 -3.36
C PRO A 40 9.84 -4.38 -2.86
N VAL A 41 8.75 -4.37 -3.63
CA VAL A 41 7.53 -3.63 -3.32
C VAL A 41 6.46 -4.57 -2.80
N VAL A 42 5.91 -4.25 -1.63
CA VAL A 42 4.79 -4.96 -0.98
C VAL A 42 3.54 -4.10 -1.07
N PHE A 43 2.38 -4.73 -1.28
CA PHE A 43 1.09 -4.05 -1.21
C PHE A 43 0.33 -4.42 0.07
N ASP A 44 -0.03 -3.42 0.88
CA ASP A 44 -0.82 -3.58 2.11
C ASP A 44 -2.31 -3.58 1.81
N ALA A 45 -2.86 -4.77 1.58
CA ALA A 45 -4.23 -4.92 1.09
C ALA A 45 -5.29 -4.53 2.13
N THR A 46 -4.99 -4.65 3.42
CA THR A 46 -5.96 -4.37 4.49
C THR A 46 -5.99 -2.90 4.89
N HIS A 47 -4.85 -2.21 4.92
CA HIS A 47 -4.83 -0.78 5.23
C HIS A 47 -5.19 0.11 4.03
N SER A 48 -4.88 -0.31 2.81
CA SER A 48 -5.24 0.45 1.59
C SER A 48 -6.75 0.65 1.40
N VAL A 49 -7.60 -0.16 2.05
CA VAL A 49 -9.07 -0.05 2.03
C VAL A 49 -9.65 0.56 3.31
N GLN A 50 -8.80 1.11 4.17
CA GLN A 50 -9.27 1.81 5.36
C GLN A 50 -9.94 3.13 5.01
N LEU A 51 -10.88 3.51 5.85
CA LEU A 51 -11.48 4.84 5.88
C LEU A 51 -10.99 5.54 7.15
N PRO A 52 -9.87 6.27 7.09
CA PRO A 52 -9.26 6.88 8.28
C PRO A 52 -10.25 7.79 9.00
N GLY A 53 -10.46 7.59 10.30
CA GLY A 53 -11.37 8.42 11.11
C GLY A 53 -12.87 8.30 10.79
N ALA A 54 -13.28 7.40 9.89
CA ALA A 54 -14.67 7.29 9.47
C ALA A 54 -15.65 6.81 10.57
N ARG A 55 -15.15 6.30 11.70
CA ARG A 55 -15.97 5.93 12.87
C ARG A 55 -15.78 6.89 14.05
N GLY A 56 -15.29 8.11 13.81
CA GLY A 56 -15.03 9.11 14.85
C GLY A 56 -13.80 8.78 15.70
N THR A 57 -13.86 7.71 16.50
CA THR A 57 -12.76 7.26 17.38
C THR A 57 -11.91 6.14 16.80
N SER A 58 -12.29 5.58 15.64
CA SER A 58 -11.57 4.48 14.99
C SER A 58 -11.62 4.59 13.46
N SER A 59 -10.75 3.84 12.78
CA SER A 59 -10.81 3.68 11.33
C SER A 59 -11.95 2.73 10.94
N GLY A 60 -12.69 3.11 9.90
CA GLY A 60 -13.54 2.18 9.17
C GLY A 60 -12.72 1.43 8.12
N GLY A 61 -13.39 0.65 7.28
CA GLY A 61 -12.76 0.04 6.13
C GLY A 61 -13.74 -0.72 5.25
N GLN A 62 -13.35 -0.92 4.00
CA GLN A 62 -14.17 -1.58 3.00
C GLN A 62 -13.56 -2.94 2.65
N ARG A 63 -13.70 -3.89 3.58
CA ARG A 63 -13.09 -5.24 3.48
C ARG A 63 -13.45 -5.97 2.18
N GLN A 64 -14.61 -5.68 1.59
CA GLN A 64 -15.03 -6.24 0.30
C GLN A 64 -14.05 -5.93 -0.85
N PHE A 65 -13.20 -4.91 -0.73
CA PHE A 65 -12.24 -4.52 -1.77
C PHE A 65 -10.83 -5.12 -1.59
N VAL A 66 -10.52 -5.73 -0.44
CA VAL A 66 -9.19 -6.30 -0.13
C VAL A 66 -8.73 -7.24 -1.23
N SER A 67 -9.58 -8.21 -1.60
CA SER A 67 -9.24 -9.23 -2.59
C SER A 67 -9.03 -8.64 -3.99
N SER A 68 -9.83 -7.66 -4.39
CA SER A 68 -9.73 -7.02 -5.70
C SER A 68 -8.46 -6.17 -5.82
N LEU A 69 -8.15 -5.36 -4.81
CA LEU A 69 -6.95 -4.53 -4.84
C LEU A 69 -5.68 -5.37 -4.69
N ALA A 70 -5.69 -6.44 -3.89
CA ALA A 70 -4.56 -7.37 -3.81
C ALA A 70 -4.25 -8.00 -5.17
N ARG A 71 -5.27 -8.46 -5.92
CA ARG A 71 -5.08 -8.98 -7.27
C ARG A 71 -4.55 -7.91 -8.23
N ALA A 72 -5.07 -6.68 -8.16
CA ALA A 72 -4.61 -5.58 -8.98
C ALA A 72 -3.13 -5.25 -8.70
N ALA A 73 -2.71 -5.26 -7.44
CA ALA A 73 -1.32 -5.02 -7.06
C ALA A 73 -0.38 -6.12 -7.57
N VAL A 74 -0.78 -7.40 -7.47
CA VAL A 74 -0.03 -8.51 -8.05
C VAL A 74 0.09 -8.35 -9.57
N ALA A 75 -1.01 -8.02 -10.25
CA ALA A 75 -1.00 -7.77 -11.70
C ALA A 75 -0.14 -6.57 -12.09
N ALA A 76 -0.04 -5.55 -11.24
CA ALA A 76 0.82 -4.38 -11.43
C ALA A 76 2.30 -4.65 -11.12
N GLY A 77 2.65 -5.84 -10.63
CA GLY A 77 4.04 -6.25 -10.37
C GLY A 77 4.51 -6.12 -8.92
N ALA A 78 3.60 -6.13 -7.94
CA ALA A 78 3.99 -6.21 -6.53
C ALA A 78 4.72 -7.54 -6.25
N HIS A 79 5.76 -7.48 -5.43
CA HIS A 79 6.60 -8.63 -5.06
C HIS A 79 6.00 -9.42 -3.89
N GLY A 80 5.05 -8.83 -3.18
CA GLY A 80 4.33 -9.45 -2.07
C GLY A 80 3.07 -8.69 -1.72
N VAL A 81 2.19 -9.36 -0.97
CA VAL A 81 0.98 -8.78 -0.41
C VAL A 81 1.02 -8.94 1.10
N PHE A 82 0.79 -7.84 1.81
CA PHE A 82 0.56 -7.83 3.25
C PHE A 82 -0.95 -7.87 3.50
N VAL A 83 -1.39 -8.77 4.38
CA VAL A 83 -2.80 -9.04 4.72
C VAL A 83 -3.00 -9.04 6.22
#